data_AF-A0A4D5R9L6-F1
#
_entry.id   AF-A0A4D5R9L6-F1
#
_cell.length_a   1.000
_cell.length_b   1.000
_cell.length_c   1.000
_cell.angle_alpha   90.00
_cell.angle_beta   90.00
_cell.angle_gamma   90.00
#
_symmetry.space_group_name_H-M   'P 1'
#
loop_
_entity.id
_entity.type
_entity.pdbx_description
1 polymer ?
#
loop_
_entity_poly.entity_id
_entity_poly.type
_entity_poly.pdbx_seq_one_letter_code
_entity_poly.pdbx_strand_id
1 'polypeptide(L)'
;MGKQILLALFLLILLVLPAYNFPVHDELIAEERNGLIKKKLPYRTKDKFPRKSQCVQDCAKAFTNGNADKIKDVKPDFFTCYCWYVL
;
A
#
# COMPACT_ATOMS: atom_id res chain seq x y z
N MET A 1 46.71 16.54 8.30
CA MET A 1 46.42 16.00 6.95
C MET A 1 45.30 14.96 6.89
N GLY A 2 44.98 14.21 7.96
CA GLY A 2 43.92 13.17 7.93
C GLY A 2 42.45 13.67 7.96
N LYS A 3 42.16 14.84 8.55
CA LYS A 3 40.77 15.36 8.66
C LYS A 3 40.14 15.75 7.32
N GLN A 4 40.94 16.25 6.36
CA GLN A 4 40.41 16.68 5.07
C GLN A 4 40.06 15.50 4.15
N ILE A 5 40.75 14.36 4.32
CA ILE A 5 40.47 13.12 3.58
C ILE A 5 39.11 12.54 4.00
N LEU A 6 38.79 12.61 5.29
CA LEU A 6 37.51 12.13 5.82
C LEU A 6 36.31 12.92 5.26
N LEU A 7 36.48 14.24 5.13
CA LEU A 7 35.45 15.16 4.61
C LEU A 7 35.22 14.95 3.12
N ALA A 8 36.29 14.72 2.35
CA ALA A 8 36.20 14.39 0.93
C ALA A 8 35.49 13.05 0.69
N LEU A 9 35.76 12.05 1.54
CA LEU A 9 35.08 10.75 1.47
C LEU A 9 33.57 10.87 1.75
N PHE A 10 33.20 11.69 2.74
CA PHE A 10 31.81 11.92 3.10
C PHE A 10 31.03 12.66 1.99
N LEU A 11 31.65 13.65 1.34
CA LEU A 11 31.08 14.36 0.19
C LEU A 11 30.90 13.46 -1.03
N LEU A 12 31.81 12.50 -1.27
CA LEU A 12 31.69 11.49 -2.34
C LEU A 12 30.50 10.55 -2.12
N ILE A 13 30.24 10.13 -0.88
CA ILE A 13 29.07 9.28 -0.56
C ILE A 13 27.76 10.06 -0.76
N LEU A 14 27.72 11.33 -0.39
CA LEU A 14 26.57 12.22 -0.61
C LEU A 14 26.25 12.46 -2.09
N LEU A 15 27.26 12.48 -2.97
CA LEU A 15 27.08 12.66 -4.41
C LEU A 15 26.54 11.43 -5.15
N VAL A 16 26.63 10.22 -4.57
CA VAL A 16 26.09 8.97 -5.15
C VAL A 16 24.63 8.73 -4.74
N LEU A 17 24.14 9.43 -3.72
CA LEU A 17 22.79 9.25 -3.18
C LEU A 17 21.61 9.69 -4.09
N PRO A 18 21.71 10.63 -5.06
CA PRO A 18 20.54 10.99 -5.87
C PRO A 18 20.24 9.98 -6.99
N ALA A 19 21.10 8.98 -7.21
CA ALA A 19 20.91 7.97 -8.26
C ALA A 19 20.22 6.69 -7.76
N TYR A 20 20.24 6.43 -6.45
CA TYR A 20 19.40 5.42 -5.82
C TYR A 20 18.10 6.08 -5.35
N ASN A 21 17.31 6.54 -6.33
CA ASN A 21 15.88 6.61 -6.12
C ASN A 21 15.42 5.19 -5.81
N PHE A 22 15.35 4.91 -4.52
CA PHE A 22 14.53 3.91 -3.91
C PHE A 22 13.33 3.59 -4.82
N PRO A 23 13.16 2.34 -5.30
CA PRO A 23 11.87 1.88 -5.82
C PRO A 23 10.93 1.71 -4.61
N VAL A 24 10.57 2.82 -3.97
CA VAL A 24 9.66 2.87 -2.84
C VAL A 24 8.35 3.43 -3.39
N HIS A 25 7.41 2.53 -3.59
CA HIS A 25 5.98 2.81 -3.65
C HIS A 25 5.41 3.58 -4.85
N ASP A 26 6.00 3.53 -6.05
CA ASP A 26 5.35 4.16 -7.22
C ASP A 26 3.98 3.51 -7.54
N GLU A 27 3.84 2.18 -7.36
CA GLU A 27 2.52 1.52 -7.49
C GLU A 27 1.50 1.95 -6.43
N LEU A 28 1.95 2.31 -5.22
CA LEU A 28 1.03 2.74 -4.15
C LEU A 28 0.55 4.18 -4.40
N ILE A 29 1.43 5.05 -4.91
CA ILE A 29 1.13 6.47 -5.17
C ILE A 29 0.31 6.63 -6.45
N ALA A 30 0.54 5.77 -7.46
CA ALA A 30 -0.24 5.79 -8.71
C ALA A 30 -1.71 5.36 -8.49
N GLU A 31 -1.97 4.36 -7.64
CA GLU A 31 -3.35 3.98 -7.27
C GLU A 31 -4.04 5.11 -6.48
N GLU A 32 -3.34 5.73 -5.52
CA GLU A 32 -3.88 6.82 -4.71
C GLU A 32 -4.20 8.08 -5.55
N ARG A 33 -3.39 8.40 -6.58
CA ARG A 33 -3.62 9.54 -7.49
C ARG A 33 -4.91 9.44 -8.32
N ASN A 34 -5.41 8.24 -8.59
CA ASN A 34 -6.67 8.05 -9.31
C ASN A 34 -7.89 7.98 -8.38
N GLY A 35 -7.72 8.31 -7.10
CA GLY A 35 -8.74 8.17 -6.07
C GLY A 35 -9.01 6.72 -5.68
N LEU A 36 -8.18 5.77 -6.13
CA LEU A 36 -8.32 4.34 -5.84
C LEU A 36 -7.46 3.98 -4.63
N ILE A 37 -8.10 3.75 -3.50
CA ILE A 37 -7.43 3.42 -2.25
C ILE A 37 -7.42 1.90 -2.07
N LYS A 38 -6.23 1.35 -1.89
CA LYS A 38 -6.02 -0.06 -1.55
C LYS A 38 -5.83 -0.23 -0.05
N LYS A 39 -6.69 -1.02 0.60
CA LYS A 39 -6.56 -1.38 2.02
C LYS A 39 -6.70 -2.87 2.26
N LYS A 40 -6.04 -3.34 3.31
CA LYS A 40 -6.15 -4.72 3.80
C LYS A 40 -7.10 -4.76 4.99
N LEU A 41 -8.07 -5.66 4.94
CA LEU A 41 -9.04 -5.92 6.00
C LEU A 41 -8.82 -7.32 6.57
N PRO A 42 -8.53 -7.47 7.88
CA PRO A 42 -8.46 -8.79 8.50
C PRO A 42 -9.83 -9.45 8.57
N TYR A 43 -9.93 -10.69 8.11
CA TYR A 43 -11.14 -11.50 8.13
C TYR A 43 -11.17 -12.34 9.41
N ARG A 44 -12.14 -12.06 10.29
CA ARG A 44 -12.19 -12.56 11.67
C ARG A 44 -13.01 -13.85 11.87
N THR A 45 -13.41 -14.51 10.81
CA THR A 45 -14.20 -15.75 10.88
C THR A 45 -13.32 -17.00 10.81
N LYS A 46 -13.92 -18.17 11.06
CA LYS A 46 -13.23 -19.48 11.06
C LYS A 46 -12.75 -19.92 9.66
N ASP A 47 -13.27 -19.33 8.60
CA ASP A 47 -12.92 -19.68 7.23
C ASP A 47 -11.53 -19.12 6.84
N LYS A 48 -10.66 -20.01 6.37
CA LYS A 48 -9.30 -19.66 5.93
C LYS A 48 -9.28 -18.71 4.73
N PHE A 49 -10.26 -18.83 3.84
CA PHE A 49 -10.42 -17.97 2.67
C PHE A 49 -11.83 -17.36 2.66
N PRO A 50 -11.96 -16.04 2.80
CA PRO A 50 -13.25 -15.38 2.70
C PRO A 50 -13.87 -15.56 1.31
N ARG A 51 -15.20 -15.57 1.26
CA ARG A 51 -15.90 -15.47 -0.03
C ARG A 51 -15.75 -14.06 -0.58
N LYS A 52 -15.65 -13.92 -1.90
CA LYS A 52 -15.55 -12.60 -2.56
C LYS A 52 -16.70 -11.68 -2.15
N SER A 53 -17.95 -12.18 -2.15
CA SER A 53 -19.13 -11.41 -1.74
C SER A 53 -19.08 -10.90 -0.31
N GLN A 54 -18.54 -11.71 0.62
CA GLN A 54 -18.35 -11.33 2.01
C GLN A 54 -17.29 -10.23 2.13
N CYS A 55 -16.16 -10.36 1.43
CA CYS A 55 -15.15 -9.31 1.37
C CYS A 55 -15.75 -7.98 0.86
N VAL A 56 -16.58 -7.99 -0.18
CA VAL A 56 -17.21 -6.75 -0.69
C VAL A 56 -18.01 -6.05 0.40
N GLN A 57 -18.88 -6.79 1.10
CA GLN A 57 -19.71 -6.21 2.16
C GLN A 57 -18.89 -5.70 3.34
N ASP A 58 -17.90 -6.46 3.77
CA ASP A 58 -17.04 -6.10 4.90
C ASP A 58 -16.15 -4.89 4.55
N CYS A 59 -15.59 -4.84 3.33
CA CYS A 59 -14.85 -3.70 2.81
C CYS A 59 -15.75 -2.45 2.73
N ALA A 60 -16.97 -2.60 2.20
CA ALA A 60 -17.91 -1.49 2.08
C ALA A 60 -18.25 -0.91 3.46
N LYS A 61 -18.56 -1.78 4.42
CA LYS A 61 -18.87 -1.41 5.80
C LYS A 61 -17.69 -0.75 6.51
N ALA A 62 -16.46 -1.23 6.30
CA ALA A 62 -15.27 -0.71 6.96
C ALA A 62 -14.75 0.62 6.38
N PHE A 63 -14.86 0.82 5.07
CA PHE A 63 -14.15 1.91 4.39
C PHE A 63 -15.05 2.94 3.68
N THR A 64 -16.31 2.59 3.39
CA THR A 64 -17.21 3.43 2.57
C THR A 64 -18.56 3.67 3.24
N ASN A 65 -18.65 3.50 4.57
CA ASN A 65 -19.88 3.60 5.35
C ASN A 65 -21.02 2.69 4.85
N GLY A 66 -20.66 1.52 4.29
CA GLY A 66 -21.60 0.54 3.75
C GLY A 66 -21.97 0.72 2.26
N ASN A 67 -21.39 1.70 1.56
CA ASN A 67 -21.69 1.92 0.15
C ASN A 67 -20.86 0.98 -0.76
N ALA A 68 -21.49 -0.11 -1.21
CA ALA A 68 -20.83 -1.09 -2.07
C ALA A 68 -20.42 -0.55 -3.45
N ASP A 69 -21.07 0.49 -3.98
CA ASP A 69 -20.75 1.07 -5.30
C ASP A 69 -19.38 1.75 -5.33
N LYS A 70 -18.88 2.13 -4.15
CA LYS A 70 -17.55 2.70 -3.96
C LYS A 70 -16.45 1.64 -3.96
N ILE A 71 -16.79 0.36 -3.85
CA ILE A 71 -15.83 -0.75 -3.94
C ILE A 71 -15.61 -1.09 -5.40
N LYS A 72 -14.39 -0.91 -5.89
CA LYS A 72 -14.00 -1.21 -7.27
C LYS A 72 -13.63 -2.66 -7.47
N ASP A 73 -12.87 -3.22 -6.53
CA ASP A 73 -12.57 -4.65 -6.53
C ASP A 73 -12.23 -5.14 -5.12
N VAL A 74 -12.32 -6.45 -4.93
CA VAL A 74 -11.82 -7.13 -3.73
C VAL A 74 -11.12 -8.43 -4.09
N LYS A 75 -10.04 -8.73 -3.38
CA LYS A 75 -9.29 -9.98 -3.51
C LYS A 75 -9.26 -10.69 -2.15
N PRO A 76 -9.96 -11.82 -2.00
CA PRO A 76 -9.81 -12.68 -0.85
C PRO A 76 -8.40 -13.26 -0.77
N ASP A 77 -7.85 -13.31 0.43
CA ASP A 77 -6.57 -13.92 0.74
C ASP A 77 -6.66 -14.64 2.10
N PHE A 78 -5.61 -15.34 2.50
CA PHE A 78 -5.61 -16.13 3.74
C PHE A 78 -5.95 -15.26 4.95
N PHE A 79 -7.11 -15.52 5.57
CA PHE A 79 -7.73 -14.74 6.65
C PHE A 79 -7.81 -13.23 6.41
N THR A 80 -7.77 -12.76 5.16
CA THR A 80 -7.73 -11.33 4.85
C THR A 80 -8.47 -11.01 3.55
N CYS A 81 -8.94 -9.78 3.42
CA CYS A 81 -9.52 -9.24 2.20
C CYS A 81 -8.71 -8.02 1.79
N TYR A 82 -8.22 -7.98 0.56
CA TYR A 82 -7.75 -6.75 -0.06
C TYR A 82 -8.93 -6.02 -0.69
N CYS A 83 -9.07 -4.75 -0.37
CA CYS A 83 -10.15 -3.88 -0.80
C CYS A 83 -9.57 -2.75 -1.65
N TRP A 84 -10.11 -2.55 -2.85
CA TRP A 84 -9.86 -1.37 -3.68
C TRP A 84 -11.14 -0.56 -3.74
N TYR A 85 -11.09 0.69 -3.29
CA TYR A 85 -12.27 1.54 -3.20
C TYR A 85 -11.98 3.00 -3.53
N VAL A 86 -13.02 3.74 -3.88
CA VAL A 86 -12.97 5.19 -4.10
C VAL A 86 -13.73 5.91 -2.99
N LEU A 87 -13.28 7.10 -2.59
CA LEU A 87 -13.95 7.93 -1.58
C LEU A 87 -15.04 8.83 -2.19
#